data_AF-A0A6V8LBB7-F1
#
_entry.id   AF-A0A6V8LBB7-F1
#
_cell.length_a   1.000
_cell.length_b   1.000
_cell.length_c   1.000
_cell.angle_alpha   90.00
_cell.angle_beta   90.00
_cell.angle_gamma   90.00
#
_symmetry.space_group_name_H-M   'P 1'
#
loop_
_entity.id
_entity.type
_entity.pdbx_description
1 polymer ?
#
loop_
_entity_poly.entity_id
_entity_poly.type
_entity_poly.pdbx_seq_one_letter_code
_entity_poly.pdbx_strand_id
1 'polypeptide(L)' 'MIGAFVDGVIAGYGVAIPVGAIAILIMGLAARTSFRVGAAAALGVATADGLYAVIAVAGGAALAG' A
#
# COMPACT_ATOMS: atom_id res chain seq x y z
N MET A 1 -6.97 21.95 4.52
CA MET A 1 -5.55 21.58 4.29
C MET A 1 -5.02 20.61 5.32
N ILE A 2 -5.05 20.93 6.63
CA ILE A 2 -4.55 19.99 7.66
C ILE A 2 -5.35 18.67 7.70
N GLY A 3 -6.68 18.71 7.51
CA GLY A 3 -7.54 17.52 7.53
C GLY A 3 -7.16 16.47 6.48
N ALA A 4 -7.07 16.86 5.21
CA ALA A 4 -6.65 15.95 4.14
C ALA A 4 -5.24 15.36 4.34
N PHE A 5 -4.34 16.13 4.95
CA PHE A 5 -3.01 15.62 5.31
C PHE A 5 -3.10 14.56 6.41
N VAL A 6 -3.86 14.82 7.48
CA VAL A 6 -4.10 13.87 8.57
C VAL A 6 -4.79 12.60 8.06
N ASP A 7 -5.81 12.73 7.21
CA ASP A 7 -6.49 11.60 6.59
C ASP A 7 -5.52 10.75 5.75
N GLY A 8 -4.65 11.40 4.97
CA GLY A 8 -3.60 10.71 4.21
C GLY A 8 -2.61 9.96 5.10
N VAL A 9 -2.20 10.55 6.23
CA VAL A 9 -1.31 9.90 7.20
C VAL A 9 -2.00 8.69 7.85
N ILE A 10 -3.25 8.83 8.28
CA ILE A 10 -4.02 7.73 8.89
C ILE A 10 -4.24 6.60 7.89
N ALA A 11 -4.61 6.93 6.65
CA ALA A 11 -4.77 5.95 5.58
C ALA A 11 -3.45 5.21 5.30
N GLY A 12 -2.34 5.95 5.20
CA GLY A 12 -1.01 5.37 5.02
C GLY A 12 -0.59 4.46 6.19
N TYR A 13 -0.90 4.85 7.42
CA TYR A 13 -0.64 4.03 8.61
C TYR A 13 -1.47 2.74 8.60
N GLY A 14 -2.73 2.82 8.17
CA GLY A 14 -3.58 1.64 8.00
C GLY A 14 -3.04 0.65 6.96
N VAL A 15 -2.52 1.14 5.83
CA VAL A 15 -1.87 0.31 4.79
C VAL A 15 -0.55 -0.29 5.28
N ALA A 16 0.22 0.46 6.08
CA ALA A 16 1.51 0.01 6.59
C ALA A 16 1.39 -1.06 7.68
N ILE A 17 0.30 -1.07 8.46
CA ILE A 17 0.09 -2.11 9.48
C ILE A 17 -0.20 -3.44 8.79
N PRO A 18 0.61 -4.48 9.04
CA PRO A 18 0.43 -5.78 8.42
C PRO A 18 -0.75 -6.51 9.08
N VAL A 19 -1.94 -6.39 8.51
CA VAL A 19 -3.13 -7.18 8.88
C VAL A 19 -3.66 -7.91 7.66
N GLY A 20 -3.39 -9.21 7.56
CA GLY A 20 -4.07 -10.09 6.59
C GLY A 20 -3.16 -11.01 5.77
N ALA A 21 -3.76 -11.61 4.73
CA ALA A 21 -3.15 -12.69 3.95
C ALA A 21 -1.88 -12.26 3.19
N ILE A 22 -1.84 -11.05 2.65
CA ILE A 22 -0.65 -10.54 1.91
C ILE A 22 0.54 -10.38 2.86
N ALA A 23 0.31 -9.88 4.08
CA ALA A 23 1.37 -9.79 5.09
C ALA A 23 1.94 -11.17 5.44
N ILE A 24 1.07 -12.17 5.65
CA ILE A 24 1.49 -13.55 5.91
C ILE A 24 2.25 -14.12 4.71
N LEU A 25 1.81 -13.84 3.49
CA LEU A 25 2.51 -14.25 2.27
C LEU A 25 3.92 -13.65 2.18
N ILE A 26 4.06 -12.34 2.42
CA ILE A 26 5.36 -11.63 2.36
C ILE A 26 6.29 -12.14 3.47
N MET A 27 5.80 -12.21 4.71
CA MET A 27 6.55 -12.71 5.86
C MET A 27 6.96 -14.17 5.66
N GLY A 28 6.03 -15.00 5.18
CA GLY A 28 6.28 -16.38 4.81
C GLY A 28 7.35 -16.45 3.74
N LEU A 29 7.22 -15.74 2.63
CA LEU A 29 8.21 -15.68 1.56
C LEU A 29 9.60 -15.27 2.07
N ALA A 30 9.68 -14.24 2.91
CA ALA A 30 10.94 -13.80 3.53
C ALA A 30 11.56 -14.91 4.39
N ALA A 31 10.76 -15.59 5.19
CA ALA A 31 11.20 -16.67 6.08
C ALA A 31 11.74 -17.90 5.32
N ARG A 32 11.16 -18.26 4.17
CA ARG A 32 11.63 -19.39 3.33
C ARG A 32 12.72 -19.02 2.34
N THR A 33 13.00 -17.75 2.10
CA THR A 33 13.98 -17.31 1.09
C THR A 33 15.02 -16.37 1.68
N SER A 34 14.72 -15.08 1.77
CA SER A 34 15.55 -14.07 2.44
C SER A 34 14.77 -12.77 2.64
N PHE A 35 15.25 -11.92 3.54
CA PHE A 35 14.73 -10.56 3.73
C PHE A 35 14.72 -9.73 2.44
N ARG A 36 15.70 -9.90 1.56
CA ARG A 36 15.77 -9.18 0.28
C ARG A 36 14.59 -9.51 -0.63
N VAL A 37 14.22 -10.79 -0.71
CA VAL A 37 13.08 -11.25 -1.51
C VAL A 37 11.77 -10.78 -0.90
N GLY A 38 11.64 -10.85 0.43
CA GLY A 38 10.48 -10.30 1.14
C GLY A 38 10.31 -8.79 0.91
N ALA A 39 11.39 -8.02 1.00
CA ALA A 39 11.38 -6.58 0.73
C ALA A 39 11.00 -6.25 -0.72
N ALA A 40 11.53 -7.00 -1.69
CA ALA A 40 11.15 -6.85 -3.09
C ALA A 40 9.65 -7.15 -3.32
N ALA A 41 9.12 -8.20 -2.67
CA ALA A 41 7.69 -8.50 -2.73
C ALA A 41 6.84 -7.39 -2.11
N ALA A 42 7.24 -6.86 -0.94
CA ALA A 42 6.55 -5.75 -0.29
C ALA A 42 6.56 -4.48 -1.15
N LEU A 43 7.69 -4.13 -1.78
CA LEU A 43 7.76 -3.02 -2.72
C LEU A 43 6.84 -3.21 -3.93
N GLY A 44 6.74 -4.45 -4.44
CA GLY A 44 5.81 -4.78 -5.53
C GLY A 44 4.35 -4.53 -5.14
N VAL A 45 3.94 -4.97 -3.94
CA VAL A 45 2.59 -4.72 -3.41
C VAL A 45 2.34 -3.22 -3.25
N ALA A 46 3.25 -2.49 -2.60
CA ALA A 46 3.13 -1.05 -2.41
C ALA A 46 3.02 -0.29 -3.76
N THR A 47 3.72 -0.76 -4.80
CA THR A 47 3.63 -0.17 -6.14
C THR A 47 2.24 -0.37 -6.75
N ALA A 48 1.66 -1.58 -6.61
CA ALA A 48 0.31 -1.87 -7.11
C ALA A 48 -0.75 -1.01 -6.42
N ASP A 49 -0.66 -0.88 -5.09
CA ASP A 49 -1.57 -0.02 -4.31
C ASP A 49 -1.43 1.45 -4.73
N GLY A 50 -0.20 1.92 -4.92
CA GLY A 50 0.07 3.28 -5.41
C GLY A 50 -0.56 3.55 -6.78
N LEU A 51 -0.46 2.60 -7.72
CA LEU A 51 -1.10 2.73 -9.03
C LEU A 51 -2.63 2.80 -8.91
N TYR A 52 -3.23 1.95 -8.08
CA TYR A 52 -4.67 1.98 -7.83
C TYR A 52 -5.13 3.29 -7.22
N ALA A 53 -4.38 3.81 -6.25
CA ALA A 53 -4.66 5.10 -5.63
C ALA A 53 -4.59 6.25 -6.65
N VAL A 54 -3.58 6.26 -7.52
CA VAL A 54 -3.44 7.26 -8.59
C VAL A 54 -4.64 7.22 -9.54
N ILE A 55 -5.05 6.02 -9.97
CA ILE A 55 -6.22 5.84 -10.85
C ILE A 55 -7.49 6.34 -10.15
N ALA A 56 -7.69 5.97 -8.88
CA ALA A 56 -8.86 6.36 -8.11
C ALA A 56 -8.95 7.89 -7.93
N VAL A 57 -7.83 8.55 -7.61
CA VAL A 57 -7.78 10.00 -7.45
C VAL A 57 -8.00 10.72 -8.78
N ALA A 58 -7.30 10.31 -9.85
CA ALA A 58 -7.42 10.95 -11.16
C ALA A 58 -8.81 10.74 -11.77
N GLY A 59 -9.34 9.52 -11.68
CA GLY A 59 -10.69 9.19 -12.15
C GLY A 59 -11.77 9.89 -11.32
N GLY A 60 -11.64 9.89 -9.99
CA GLY A 60 -12.56 10.58 -9.10
C GLY A 60 -12.59 12.09 -9.34
N ALA A 61 -11.44 12.72 -9.57
CA ALA A 61 -11.37 14.13 -9.96
C ALA A 61 -12.06 14.41 -11.31
N ALA A 62 -11.94 13.50 -12.29
CA ALA A 62 -12.60 13.63 -13.58
C ALA A 62 -14.13 13.44 -13.52
N LEU A 63 -14.62 12.61 -12.60
CA LEU A 63 -16.05 12.35 -12.37
C LEU A 63 -16.74 13.40 -11.49
N ALA A 64 -15.98 14.08 -10.62
CA ALA A 64 -16.49 15.10 -9.70
C ALA A 64 -16.58 16.51 -10.32
N GLY A 65 -15.90 16.73 -11.44
CA GLY A 65 -16.02 17.95 -12.27
C GLY A 65 -17.17 17.83 -13.27
#